data_AF-A0A2M8KC60-F1
#
_entry.id   AF-A0A2M8KC60-F1
#
_cell.length_a   1.000
_cell.length_b   1.000
_cell.length_c   1.000
_cell.angle_alpha   90.00
_cell.angle_beta   90.00
_cell.angle_gamma   90.00
#
_symmetry.space_group_name_H-M   'P 1'
#
loop_
_entity.id
_entity.type
_entity.pdbx_description
1 polymer ?
#
loop_
_entity_poly.entity_id
_entity_poly.type
_entity_poly.pdbx_seq_one_letter_code
_entity_poly.pdbx_strand_id
1 'polypeptide(L)'
;MLEKNGQKVASLSSIRFKIGEKEEKNMLKMTMPGRLKLQKFLKQAVKAGCKYAVLEITSEGIKQFRHKFIDFDAAVFTNLTREHIEAHKGFENYRKAKGKLFKSLEKSPKKDSPPTFKLWQSLWGVTKSKKVGGKFAVLNIDDPNFEYFDSLFSGKKYFYGIKNPKAEITPEKIG
;
A
#
# COMPACT_ATOMS: atom_id res chain seq x y z
N MET A 1 14.57 -4.91 4.77
CA MET A 1 14.93 -3.66 5.46
C MET A 1 14.16 -3.48 6.77
N LEU A 2 12.82 -3.46 6.77
CA LEU A 2 12.02 -3.38 8.01
C LEU A 2 12.35 -4.47 9.03
N GLU A 3 12.37 -5.74 8.61
CA GLU A 3 12.71 -6.87 9.48
C GLU A 3 14.17 -6.81 9.95
N LYS A 4 15.11 -6.41 9.06
CA LYS A 4 16.51 -6.16 9.43
C LYS A 4 16.65 -5.07 10.50
N ASN A 5 15.72 -4.12 10.56
CA ASN A 5 15.64 -3.08 11.59
C ASN A 5 14.81 -3.51 12.82
N GLY A 6 14.67 -4.83 13.05
CA GLY A 6 13.97 -5.40 14.20
C GLY A 6 12.45 -5.20 14.20
N GLN A 7 11.85 -4.81 13.07
CA GLN A 7 10.40 -4.60 12.99
C GLN A 7 9.69 -5.89 12.61
N LYS A 8 8.59 -6.20 13.32
CA LYS A 8 7.71 -7.30 12.94
C LYS A 8 6.76 -6.86 11.82
N VAL A 9 6.76 -7.61 10.72
CA VAL A 9 6.06 -7.24 9.47
C VAL A 9 5.10 -8.34 9.06
N ALA A 10 3.96 -7.95 8.51
CA ALA A 10 3.10 -8.83 7.74
C ALA A 10 3.25 -8.52 6.24
N SER A 11 3.20 -9.54 5.39
CA SER A 11 3.18 -9.33 3.94
C SER A 11 2.18 -10.24 3.25
N LEU A 12 1.57 -9.72 2.18
CA LEU A 12 0.59 -10.42 1.37
C LEU A 12 0.94 -10.23 -0.10
N SER A 13 1.15 -11.32 -0.81
CA SER A 13 1.59 -11.33 -2.20
C SER A 13 0.97 -12.49 -2.98
N SER A 14 1.24 -12.54 -4.29
CA SER A 14 0.92 -13.69 -5.15
C SER A 14 1.56 -15.01 -4.68
N ILE A 15 2.70 -14.95 -3.98
CA ILE A 15 3.48 -16.14 -3.61
C ILE A 15 3.11 -16.65 -2.21
N ARG A 16 2.91 -15.75 -1.24
CA ARG A 16 2.73 -16.11 0.17
C ARG A 16 2.00 -15.05 0.98
N PHE A 17 1.45 -15.50 2.11
CA PHE A 17 1.04 -14.66 3.22
C PHE A 17 2.01 -14.88 4.38
N LYS A 18 2.52 -13.79 4.96
CA LYS A 18 3.46 -13.80 6.09
C LYS A 18 2.93 -12.91 7.20
N ILE A 19 3.00 -13.39 8.45
CA ILE A 19 2.67 -12.65 9.66
C ILE A 19 3.78 -12.89 10.69
N GLY A 20 4.71 -11.94 10.84
CA GLY A 20 5.93 -12.14 11.61
C GLY A 20 6.71 -13.34 11.04
N GLU A 21 7.13 -14.26 11.90
CA GLU A 21 7.88 -15.45 11.47
C GLU A 21 7.02 -16.52 10.77
N LYS A 22 5.69 -16.45 10.86
CA LYS A 22 4.81 -17.44 10.25
C LYS A 22 4.57 -17.07 8.78
N GLU A 23 4.88 -17.99 7.88
CA GLU A 23 4.54 -17.86 6.46
C GLU A 23 3.75 -19.07 5.95
N GLU A 24 2.84 -18.81 5.03
CA GLU A 24 2.07 -19.80 4.31
C GLU A 24 2.08 -19.48 2.82
N LYS A 25 2.20 -20.52 1.97
CA LYS A 25 2.09 -20.35 0.53
C LYS A 25 0.70 -19.82 0.20
N ASN A 26 0.64 -18.84 -0.71
CA ASN A 26 -0.64 -18.36 -1.20
C ASN A 26 -1.23 -19.41 -2.16
N MET A 27 -2.12 -20.24 -1.62
CA MET A 27 -2.85 -21.25 -2.39
C MET A 27 -4.09 -20.68 -3.09
N LEU A 28 -4.35 -19.37 -2.97
CA LEU A 28 -5.41 -18.72 -3.72
C LEU A 28 -4.98 -18.54 -5.16
N LYS A 29 -5.91 -18.73 -6.10
CA LYS A 29 -5.70 -18.42 -7.52
C LYS A 29 -5.75 -16.91 -7.81
N MET A 30 -5.32 -16.08 -6.85
CA MET A 30 -5.30 -14.62 -6.94
C MET A 30 -4.30 -14.02 -5.92
N THR A 31 -3.67 -12.91 -6.30
CA THR A 31 -2.79 -12.13 -5.41
C THR A 31 -3.54 -11.51 -4.24
N MET A 32 -4.60 -10.76 -4.53
CA MET A 32 -5.29 -9.93 -3.54
C MET A 32 -6.61 -10.58 -3.13
N PRO A 33 -6.73 -11.21 -1.94
CA PRO A 33 -7.98 -11.85 -1.54
C PRO A 33 -9.11 -10.85 -1.33
N GLY A 34 -10.35 -11.36 -1.24
CA GLY A 34 -11.52 -10.53 -0.95
C GLY A 34 -11.39 -9.73 0.36
N ARG A 35 -12.06 -8.56 0.43
CA ARG A 35 -11.95 -7.58 1.53
C ARG A 35 -12.04 -8.19 2.93
N LEU A 36 -12.92 -9.16 3.17
CA LEU A 36 -13.07 -9.79 4.48
C LEU A 36 -11.86 -10.63 4.88
N LYS A 37 -11.29 -11.39 3.93
CA LYS A 37 -10.07 -12.18 4.17
C LYS A 37 -8.86 -11.26 4.37
N LEU A 38 -8.79 -10.17 3.62
CA LEU A 38 -7.73 -9.17 3.76
C LEU A 38 -7.80 -8.47 5.13
N GLN A 39 -9.00 -8.07 5.58
CA GLN A 39 -9.20 -7.50 6.92
C GLN A 39 -8.91 -8.51 8.04
N LYS A 40 -9.29 -9.79 7.86
CA LYS A 40 -8.94 -10.86 8.80
C LYS A 40 -7.42 -11.04 8.90
N PHE A 41 -6.72 -11.02 7.78
CA PHE A 41 -5.26 -11.07 7.71
C PHE A 41 -4.63 -9.88 8.46
N LEU A 42 -5.08 -8.66 8.21
CA LEU A 42 -4.59 -7.46 8.91
C LEU A 42 -4.88 -7.52 10.42
N LYS A 43 -6.05 -8.01 10.83
CA LYS A 43 -6.38 -8.22 12.25
C LYS A 43 -5.46 -9.24 12.90
N GLN A 44 -5.12 -10.33 12.21
CA GLN A 44 -4.16 -11.32 12.69
C GLN A 44 -2.74 -10.73 12.78
N ALA A 45 -2.34 -9.89 11.83
CA ALA A 45 -1.07 -9.17 11.86
C ALA A 45 -0.95 -8.29 13.10
N VAL A 46 -2.00 -7.50 13.40
CA VAL A 46 -2.06 -6.68 14.62
C VAL A 46 -1.97 -7.54 15.87
N LYS A 47 -2.75 -8.64 15.96
CA LYS A 47 -2.69 -9.56 17.11
C LYS A 47 -1.31 -10.20 17.29
N ALA A 48 -0.59 -10.43 16.20
CA ALA A 48 0.77 -10.95 16.24
C ALA A 48 1.81 -9.87 16.59
N GLY A 49 1.43 -8.61 16.79
CA GLY A 49 2.34 -7.50 17.09
C GLY A 49 3.08 -6.96 15.88
N CYS A 50 2.60 -7.22 14.65
CA CYS A 50 3.18 -6.61 13.45
C CYS A 50 2.91 -5.10 13.46
N LYS A 51 3.96 -4.30 13.22
CA LYS A 51 3.85 -2.84 13.12
C LYS A 51 3.62 -2.36 11.69
N TYR A 52 4.00 -3.18 10.71
CA TYR A 52 3.90 -2.86 9.29
C TYR A 52 3.20 -3.99 8.53
N ALA A 53 2.44 -3.63 7.50
CA ALA A 53 1.88 -4.56 6.54
C ALA A 53 2.24 -4.12 5.12
N VAL A 54 2.84 -5.02 4.34
CA VAL A 54 3.16 -4.79 2.92
C VAL A 54 2.21 -5.62 2.07
N LEU A 55 1.38 -4.95 1.28
CA LEU A 55 0.31 -5.61 0.51
C LEU A 55 0.54 -5.39 -0.98
N GLU A 56 0.54 -6.48 -1.76
CA GLU A 56 0.48 -6.41 -3.22
C GLU A 56 -0.96 -6.11 -3.66
N ILE A 57 -1.18 -4.92 -4.23
CA ILE A 57 -2.51 -4.43 -4.61
C ILE A 57 -2.69 -4.53 -6.13
N THR A 58 -3.62 -5.39 -6.57
CA THR A 58 -3.88 -5.60 -8.00
C THR A 58 -4.97 -4.70 -8.55
N SER A 59 -4.91 -4.37 -9.84
CA SER A 59 -5.95 -3.60 -10.54
C SER A 59 -7.32 -4.27 -10.49
N GLU A 60 -7.35 -5.60 -10.62
CA GLU A 60 -8.58 -6.40 -10.51
C GLU A 60 -9.13 -6.41 -9.08
N GLY A 61 -8.25 -6.51 -8.07
CA GLY A 61 -8.65 -6.37 -6.68
C GLY A 61 -9.21 -4.98 -6.36
N ILE A 62 -8.66 -3.93 -6.97
CA ILE A 62 -9.21 -2.57 -6.88
C ILE A 62 -10.58 -2.46 -7.55
N LYS A 63 -10.74 -3.00 -8.76
CA LYS A 63 -12.01 -3.03 -9.51
C LYS A 63 -13.12 -3.69 -8.70
N GLN A 64 -12.77 -4.73 -7.94
CA GLN A 64 -13.66 -5.46 -7.03
C GLN A 64 -13.70 -4.89 -5.61
N PHE A 65 -13.16 -3.68 -5.40
CA PHE A 65 -13.18 -2.98 -4.12
C PHE A 65 -12.54 -3.73 -2.94
N ARG A 66 -11.63 -4.68 -3.20
CA ARG A 66 -10.96 -5.49 -2.17
C ARG A 66 -10.07 -4.64 -1.25
N HIS A 67 -9.55 -3.52 -1.78
CA HIS A 67 -8.72 -2.54 -1.07
C HIS A 67 -9.51 -1.59 -0.13
N LYS A 68 -10.84 -1.54 -0.22
CA LYS A 68 -11.63 -0.61 0.59
C LYS A 68 -11.46 -0.91 2.09
N PHE A 69 -11.57 0.14 2.90
CA PHE A 69 -11.41 0.11 4.37
C PHE A 69 -9.99 -0.21 4.84
N ILE A 70 -8.99 -0.04 3.97
CA ILE A 70 -7.59 -0.03 4.36
C ILE A 70 -7.11 1.42 4.35
N ASP A 71 -6.69 1.87 5.52
CA ASP A 71 -6.06 3.17 5.68
C ASP A 71 -4.57 3.04 5.35
N PHE A 72 -4.24 3.26 4.07
CA PHE A 72 -2.87 3.21 3.57
C PHE A 72 -2.05 4.38 4.13
N ASP A 73 -0.82 4.10 4.56
CA ASP A 73 0.18 5.12 4.91
C ASP A 73 1.12 5.41 3.73
N ALA A 74 1.31 4.42 2.84
CA ALA A 74 2.15 4.56 1.67
C ALA A 74 1.57 3.83 0.45
N ALA A 75 1.89 4.34 -0.73
CA ALA A 75 1.65 3.67 -2.01
C ALA A 75 2.93 3.70 -2.85
N VAL A 76 3.26 2.57 -3.47
CA VAL A 76 4.45 2.43 -4.32
C VAL A 76 4.00 2.12 -5.73
N PHE A 77 4.41 2.95 -6.69
CA PHE A 77 4.21 2.71 -8.12
C PHE A 77 5.52 2.20 -8.73
N THR A 78 5.48 0.97 -9.27
CA THR A 78 6.66 0.33 -9.85
C THR A 78 6.78 0.53 -11.34
N ASN A 79 5.77 0.12 -12.09
CA ASN A 79 5.65 0.34 -13.53
C ASN A 79 4.21 0.07 -13.99
N LEU A 80 3.89 0.48 -15.22
CA LEU A 80 2.64 0.17 -15.88
C LEU A 80 2.87 -0.21 -17.35
N THR A 81 2.93 -1.52 -17.60
CA THR A 81 2.96 -2.12 -18.93
C THR A 81 1.57 -2.54 -19.40
N ARG A 82 1.42 -2.83 -20.69
CA ARG A 82 0.18 -3.29 -21.31
C ARG A 82 -0.15 -4.73 -20.87
N GLU A 83 -0.79 -4.88 -19.72
CA GLU A 83 -1.21 -6.17 -19.18
C GLU A 83 -2.71 -6.16 -18.82
N HIS A 84 -3.42 -7.26 -19.13
CA HIS A 84 -4.85 -7.43 -18.81
C HIS A 84 -5.78 -6.34 -19.38
N ILE A 85 -5.50 -5.83 -20.58
CA ILE A 85 -6.22 -4.71 -21.19
C ILE A 85 -7.69 -5.06 -21.44
N GLU A 86 -7.96 -6.29 -21.85
CA GLU A 86 -9.29 -6.81 -22.18
C GLU A 86 -10.19 -6.79 -20.93
N ALA A 87 -9.66 -7.24 -19.79
CA ALA A 87 -10.36 -7.24 -18.51
C ALA A 87 -10.72 -5.82 -18.03
N HIS A 88 -9.96 -4.82 -18.48
CA HIS A 88 -10.16 -3.42 -18.16
C HIS A 88 -10.85 -2.62 -19.26
N LYS A 89 -11.17 -3.20 -20.42
CA LYS A 89 -11.73 -2.50 -21.58
C LYS A 89 -10.85 -1.31 -22.02
N GLY A 90 -9.53 -1.50 -22.04
CA GLY A 90 -8.57 -0.49 -22.50
C GLY A 90 -7.52 -0.10 -21.46
N PHE A 91 -6.36 0.32 -21.97
CA PHE A 91 -5.19 0.68 -21.15
C PHE A 91 -5.48 1.85 -20.20
N GLU A 92 -6.26 2.83 -20.67
CA GLU A 92 -6.64 3.98 -19.87
C GLU A 92 -7.46 3.59 -18.63
N ASN A 93 -8.37 2.61 -18.78
CA ASN A 93 -9.16 2.08 -17.68
C ASN A 93 -8.31 1.25 -16.71
N TYR A 94 -7.32 0.51 -17.22
CA TYR A 94 -6.35 -0.21 -16.41
C TYR A 94 -5.49 0.76 -15.57
N ARG A 95 -4.95 1.80 -16.21
CA ARG A 95 -4.22 2.91 -15.56
C ARG A 95 -5.06 3.59 -14.49
N LYS A 96 -6.31 3.95 -14.82
CA LYS A 96 -7.29 4.49 -13.87
C LYS A 96 -7.58 3.55 -12.71
N ALA A 97 -7.64 2.24 -12.95
CA ALA A 97 -7.84 1.27 -11.89
C ALA A 97 -6.67 1.30 -10.91
N LYS A 98 -5.42 1.24 -11.36
CA LYS A 98 -4.25 1.35 -10.45
C LYS A 98 -4.19 2.71 -9.74
N GLY A 99 -4.53 3.79 -10.43
CA GLY A 99 -4.59 5.14 -9.86
C GLY A 99 -5.53 5.29 -8.66
N LYS A 100 -6.56 4.43 -8.53
CA LYS A 100 -7.45 4.45 -7.35
C LYS A 100 -6.70 4.15 -6.04
N LEU A 101 -5.57 3.41 -6.06
CA LEU A 101 -4.75 3.21 -4.87
C LEU A 101 -4.22 4.55 -4.31
N PHE A 102 -3.71 5.42 -5.18
CA PHE A 102 -3.20 6.74 -4.81
C PHE A 102 -4.32 7.66 -4.32
N LYS A 103 -5.49 7.62 -4.98
CA LYS A 103 -6.69 8.32 -4.49
C LYS A 103 -7.16 7.79 -3.13
N SER A 104 -7.00 6.50 -2.85
CA SER A 104 -7.28 5.92 -1.53
C SER A 104 -6.27 6.40 -0.50
N LEU A 105 -4.97 6.44 -0.83
CA LEU A 105 -3.92 7.00 0.02
C LEU A 105 -4.22 8.46 0.43
N GLU A 106 -4.58 9.31 -0.55
CA GLU A 106 -4.96 10.71 -0.33
C GLU A 106 -6.08 10.81 0.71
N LYS A 107 -7.12 9.98 0.57
CA LYS A 107 -8.33 9.98 1.40
C LYS A 107 -8.22 9.25 2.73
N SER A 108 -7.18 8.44 2.94
CA SER A 108 -7.00 7.71 4.20
C SER A 108 -6.98 8.70 5.39
N PRO A 109 -7.56 8.38 6.56
CA PRO A 109 -7.41 9.21 7.75
C PRO A 109 -5.96 9.16 8.28
N LYS A 110 -5.60 10.09 9.17
CA LYS A 110 -4.34 10.01 9.92
C LYS A 110 -4.52 9.02 11.08
N LYS A 111 -3.58 8.09 11.26
CA LYS A 111 -3.69 7.00 12.25
C LYS A 111 -3.51 7.45 13.70
N ASP A 112 -2.87 8.59 13.93
CA ASP A 112 -2.70 9.20 15.26
C ASP A 112 -3.94 10.00 15.72
N SER A 113 -4.95 10.13 14.88
CA SER A 113 -6.21 10.82 15.19
C SER A 113 -7.35 10.29 14.29
N PRO A 114 -7.76 9.01 14.43
CA PRO A 114 -8.92 8.51 13.71
C PRO A 114 -10.18 9.32 14.08
N PRO A 115 -11.19 9.42 13.21
CA PRO A 115 -12.43 10.16 13.50
C PRO A 115 -13.11 9.70 14.81
N THR A 116 -12.94 8.43 15.18
CA THR A 116 -13.45 7.83 16.42
C THR A 116 -12.59 8.10 17.65
N PHE A 117 -11.43 8.74 17.51
CA PHE A 117 -10.47 8.93 18.60
C PHE A 117 -11.10 9.63 19.81
N LYS A 118 -11.83 10.73 19.57
CA LYS A 118 -12.51 11.46 20.64
C LYS A 118 -13.55 10.60 21.37
N LEU A 119 -14.30 9.78 20.62
CA LEU A 119 -15.30 8.88 21.18
C LEU A 119 -14.65 7.78 22.04
N TRP A 120 -13.59 7.14 21.55
CA TRP A 120 -12.90 6.07 22.28
C TRP A 120 -12.08 6.58 23.47
N GLN A 121 -11.52 7.79 23.36
CA GLN A 121 -10.88 8.45 24.48
C GLN A 121 -11.88 8.68 25.61
N SER A 122 -13.10 9.14 25.29
CA SER A 122 -14.16 9.37 26.27
C SER A 122 -14.72 8.07 26.85
N LEU A 123 -14.92 7.03 26.03
CA LEU A 123 -15.54 5.79 26.50
C LEU A 123 -14.55 4.91 27.27
N TRP A 124 -13.33 4.73 26.74
CA TRP A 124 -12.40 3.68 27.18
C TRP A 124 -11.00 4.22 27.53
N GLY A 125 -10.83 5.53 27.70
CA GLY A 125 -9.56 6.12 28.13
C GLY A 125 -8.41 5.94 27.14
N VAL A 126 -8.70 5.74 25.85
CA VAL A 126 -7.70 5.49 24.81
C VAL A 126 -6.75 6.69 24.67
N THR A 127 -5.44 6.44 24.70
CA THR A 127 -4.40 7.46 24.55
C THR A 127 -3.98 7.64 23.09
N LYS A 128 -3.43 8.82 22.76
CA LYS A 128 -2.87 9.06 21.41
C LYS A 128 -1.79 8.05 21.12
N SER A 129 -1.90 7.39 19.96
CA SER A 129 -0.79 6.61 19.41
C SER A 129 0.40 7.52 19.12
N LYS A 130 1.63 6.98 19.20
CA LYS A 130 2.82 7.69 18.71
C LYS A 130 2.55 8.19 17.29
N LYS A 131 3.02 9.40 16.98
CA LYS A 131 2.94 10.00 15.64
C LYS A 131 3.51 9.00 14.65
N VAL A 132 2.64 8.42 13.84
CA VAL A 132 3.05 7.61 12.69
C VAL A 132 3.49 8.60 11.62
N GLY A 133 4.53 8.25 10.83
CA GLY A 133 5.01 9.11 9.76
C GLY A 133 3.86 9.60 8.86
N GLY A 134 4.03 10.78 8.26
CA GLY A 134 3.04 11.31 7.31
C GLY A 134 2.87 10.37 6.11
N LYS A 135 1.73 10.47 5.43
CA LYS A 135 1.48 9.65 4.24
C LYS A 135 2.44 10.02 3.12
N PHE A 136 2.88 9.02 2.36
CA PHE A 136 3.78 9.27 1.25
C PHE A 136 3.58 8.33 0.06
N ALA A 137 3.98 8.77 -1.13
CA ALA A 137 4.06 7.93 -2.31
C ALA A 137 5.52 7.75 -2.75
N VAL A 138 5.83 6.57 -3.29
CA VAL A 138 7.12 6.28 -3.94
C VAL A 138 6.82 5.95 -5.39
N LEU A 139 7.39 6.70 -6.32
CA LEU A 139 7.05 6.60 -7.74
C LEU A 139 8.29 6.31 -8.57
N ASN A 140 8.17 5.35 -9.50
CA ASN A 140 9.16 5.17 -10.55
C ASN A 140 9.05 6.31 -11.57
N ILE A 141 10.07 7.16 -11.64
CA ILE A 141 10.10 8.31 -12.56
C ILE A 141 10.54 7.94 -13.99
N ASP A 142 11.05 6.71 -14.20
CA ASP A 142 11.39 6.22 -15.52
C ASP A 142 10.17 5.66 -16.29
N ASP A 143 9.03 5.45 -15.61
CA ASP A 143 7.83 4.93 -16.26
C ASP A 143 7.11 6.04 -17.05
N PRO A 144 6.69 5.80 -18.31
CA PRO A 144 5.97 6.79 -19.12
C PRO A 144 4.65 7.30 -18.50
N ASN A 145 4.10 6.59 -17.51
CA ASN A 145 2.88 6.96 -16.80
C ASN A 145 3.17 7.70 -15.48
N PHE A 146 4.44 8.02 -15.17
CA PHE A 146 4.85 8.69 -13.94
C PHE A 146 3.99 9.93 -13.64
N GLU A 147 3.90 10.87 -14.59
CA GLU A 147 3.17 12.14 -14.44
C GLU A 147 1.71 11.93 -14.03
N TYR A 148 1.10 10.86 -14.53
CA TYR A 148 -0.25 10.51 -14.12
C TYR A 148 -0.32 10.15 -12.63
N PHE A 149 0.52 9.24 -12.17
CA PHE A 149 0.49 8.81 -10.77
C PHE A 149 0.94 9.92 -9.82
N ASP A 150 1.89 10.76 -10.25
CA ASP A 150 2.35 11.93 -9.51
C ASP A 150 1.21 12.93 -9.23
N SER A 151 0.33 13.12 -10.21
CA SER A 151 -0.84 14.01 -10.08
C SER A 151 -1.93 13.50 -9.14
N LEU A 152 -1.91 12.22 -8.74
CA LEU A 152 -2.99 11.60 -7.96
C LEU A 152 -2.83 11.71 -6.44
N PHE A 153 -1.69 12.21 -5.96
CA PHE A 153 -1.39 12.32 -4.54
C PHE A 153 -0.65 13.64 -4.27
N SER A 154 -1.18 14.44 -3.35
CA SER A 154 -0.67 15.79 -3.05
C SER A 154 0.35 15.82 -1.92
N GLY A 155 0.45 14.73 -1.14
CA GLY A 155 1.31 14.64 0.02
C GLY A 155 2.79 14.43 -0.32
N LYS A 156 3.55 13.89 0.64
CA LYS A 156 5.00 13.69 0.49
C LYS A 156 5.29 12.64 -0.59
N LYS A 157 6.16 12.94 -1.53
CA LYS A 157 6.52 12.02 -2.61
C LYS A 157 8.03 11.78 -2.62
N TYR A 158 8.41 10.61 -3.09
CA TYR A 158 9.79 10.21 -3.32
C TYR A 158 9.88 9.57 -4.69
N PHE A 159 10.91 9.95 -5.45
CA PHE A 159 11.10 9.46 -6.80
C PHE A 159 12.31 8.53 -6.89
N TYR A 160 12.13 7.36 -7.50
CA TYR A 160 13.21 6.44 -7.79
C TYR A 160 13.29 6.16 -9.28
N GLY A 161 14.48 5.89 -9.78
CA GLY A 161 14.74 5.68 -11.20
C GLY A 161 16.20 5.37 -11.44
N ILE A 162 16.50 4.86 -12.63
CA ILE A 162 17.85 4.55 -13.12
C ILE A 162 18.25 5.60 -14.15
N LYS A 163 17.32 6.01 -15.03
CA LYS A 163 17.63 6.86 -16.20
C LYS A 163 17.41 8.34 -15.93
N ASN A 164 16.44 8.67 -15.09
CA ASN A 164 16.05 10.06 -14.88
C ASN A 164 16.91 10.74 -13.79
N PRO A 165 17.59 11.87 -14.10
CA PRO A 165 18.42 12.58 -13.12
C PRO A 165 17.62 13.20 -11.95
N LYS A 166 16.29 13.31 -12.08
CA LYS A 166 15.40 13.76 -10.99
C LYS A 166 15.11 12.65 -9.96
N ALA A 167 15.62 11.42 -10.15
CA ALA A 167 15.48 10.35 -9.17
C ALA A 167 16.27 10.68 -7.89
N GLU A 168 15.56 10.74 -6.77
CA GLU A 168 16.17 10.91 -5.44
C GLU A 168 16.87 9.62 -5.02
N ILE A 169 16.27 8.49 -5.37
CA ILE A 169 16.72 7.14 -5.01
C ILE A 169 17.22 6.44 -6.28
N THR A 170 18.52 6.16 -6.32
CA THR A 170 19.18 5.43 -7.42
C THR A 170 19.94 4.23 -6.88
N PRO A 171 20.23 3.19 -7.69
CA PRO A 171 20.97 2.01 -7.24
C PRO A 171 22.31 2.35 -6.57
N GLU A 172 23.02 3.38 -7.05
CA GLU A 172 24.32 3.81 -6.52
C GLU A 172 24.22 4.46 -5.14
N LYS A 173 23.03 4.95 -4.75
CA LYS A 173 22.76 5.59 -3.46
C LYS A 173 22.23 4.62 -2.40
N ILE A 174 21.89 3.39 -2.78
CA ILE A 174 21.38 2.35 -1.88
C ILE A 174 22.46 1.25 -1.75
N GLY A 175 23.57 1.61 -1.10
CA GLY A 175 24.59 0.67 -0.64
C GLY A 175 24.19 -0.03 0.65
#